data_AF-A0A1E7HJU3-F1
#
_entry.id   AF-A0A1E7HJU3-F1
#
_cell.length_a   1.000
_cell.length_b   1.000
_cell.length_c   1.000
_cell.angle_alpha   90.00
_cell.angle_beta   90.00
_cell.angle_gamma   90.00
#
_symmetry.space_group_name_H-M   'P 1'
#
loop_
_entity.id
_entity.type
_entity.pdbx_description
1 polymer ?
#
loop_
_entity_poly.entity_id
_entity_poly.type
_entity_poly.pdbx_seq_one_letter_code
_entity_poly.pdbx_strand_id
1 'polypeptide(L)'
;MPQIDNDRCDLCGKCSAFCQYNALLCLPDQMVTFPELCHGCGGCSRLCPQQAISEVPREIGTIEMGVAGTIDFASGLLNIGEAMSPPLIRALKNALKESELTIIDAPPGTSCPVIESIRYCDYIVLVTEPPPHEPGLLPRWLGELGANMVIAGGMGRRAQELFADNHIAVLVGAQGNSPQQLVTDYLTGNLQTGDNCCDH
;
A
#
# COMPACT_ATOMS: atom_id res chain seq x y z
N MET A 1 15.60 16.83 3.71
CA MET A 1 16.19 16.51 5.03
C MET A 1 16.41 17.81 5.80
N PRO A 2 16.24 17.86 7.13
CA PRO A 2 16.54 19.06 7.91
C PRO A 2 18.04 19.37 7.90
N GLN A 3 18.37 20.63 7.67
CA GLN A 3 19.68 21.23 7.93
C GLN A 3 19.51 22.24 9.06
N ILE A 4 20.34 22.10 10.11
CA ILE A 4 20.25 22.90 11.34
C ILE A 4 21.28 24.03 11.27
N ASP A 5 20.80 25.25 11.49
CA ASP A 5 21.61 26.44 11.71
C ASP A 5 21.96 26.52 13.20
N ASN A 6 23.22 26.23 13.54
CA ASN A 6 23.69 26.19 14.92
C ASN A 6 23.78 27.59 15.56
N ASP A 7 23.87 28.67 14.76
CA ASP A 7 23.92 30.03 15.30
C ASP A 7 22.53 30.50 15.77
N ARG A 8 21.47 29.88 15.23
CA ARG A 8 20.08 30.19 15.56
C ARG A 8 19.44 29.16 16.49
N CYS A 9 19.96 27.92 16.51
CA CYS A 9 19.39 26.85 17.32
C CYS A 9 19.67 27.10 18.81
N ASP A 10 18.60 27.17 19.61
CA ASP A 10 18.67 27.31 21.07
C ASP A 10 18.65 25.97 21.81
N LEU A 11 18.78 24.84 21.09
CA LEU A 11 18.70 23.48 21.62
C LEU A 11 17.43 23.18 22.44
N CYS A 12 16.30 23.82 22.12
CA CYS A 12 15.04 23.59 22.86
C CYS A 12 14.44 22.18 22.70
N GLY A 13 14.97 21.34 21.80
CA GLY A 13 14.58 19.93 21.64
C GLY A 13 13.19 19.67 21.04
N LYS A 14 12.38 20.69 20.73
CA LYS A 14 11.01 20.52 20.21
C LYS A 14 10.93 19.68 18.94
N CYS A 15 11.88 19.84 18.03
CA CYS A 15 11.95 19.07 16.79
C CYS A 15 12.28 17.59 17.01
N SER A 16 13.12 17.28 18.01
CA SER A 16 13.44 15.92 18.44
C SER A 16 12.21 15.27 19.08
N ALA A 17 11.55 15.96 20.02
CA ALA A 17 10.35 15.46 20.70
C ALA A 17 9.17 15.17 19.75
N PHE A 18 9.04 15.93 18.67
CA PHE A 18 8.03 15.69 17.64
C PHE A 18 8.34 14.48 16.76
N CYS A 19 9.62 14.18 16.52
CA CYS A 19 10.04 13.21 15.51
C CYS A 19 9.76 11.77 15.94
N GLN A 20 8.65 11.20 15.46
CA GLN A 20 8.28 9.80 15.72
C GLN A 20 9.29 8.76 15.21
N TYR A 21 10.20 9.19 14.32
CA TYR A 21 11.22 8.34 13.71
C TYR A 21 12.60 8.48 14.36
N ASN A 22 12.72 9.34 15.39
CA ASN A 22 13.98 9.62 16.07
C ASN A 22 15.12 10.07 15.13
N ALA A 23 14.77 10.75 14.03
CA ALA A 23 15.74 11.28 13.07
C ALA A 23 16.51 12.51 13.59
N LEU A 24 16.11 13.04 14.74
CA LEU A 24 16.68 14.22 15.38
C LEU A 24 16.89 13.93 16.86
N LEU A 25 18.10 14.14 17.36
CA LEU A 25 18.46 13.95 18.75
C LEU A 25 19.05 15.26 19.31
N CYS A 26 18.46 15.73 20.41
CA CYS A 26 18.96 16.90 21.13
C CYS A 26 19.95 16.46 22.21
N LEU A 27 21.22 16.82 22.06
CA LEU A 27 22.26 16.66 23.07
C LEU A 27 22.47 18.00 23.83
N PRO A 28 23.18 17.98 24.97
CA PRO A 28 23.40 19.20 25.76
C PRO A 28 24.11 20.33 25.00
N ASP A 29 24.91 19.99 23.99
CA ASP A 29 25.78 20.91 23.25
C ASP A 29 25.46 21.01 21.75
N GLN A 30 24.60 20.14 21.22
CA GLN A 30 24.31 20.10 19.78
C GLN A 30 23.00 19.38 19.44
N MET A 31 22.50 19.63 18.24
CA MET A 31 21.47 18.80 17.60
C MET A 31 22.10 17.85 16.59
N VAL A 32 21.86 16.55 16.76
CA VAL A 32 22.29 15.51 15.82
C VAL A 32 21.13 15.13 14.91
N THR A 33 21.41 15.03 13.61
CA THR A 33 20.45 14.54 12.62
C THR A 33 20.90 13.17 12.13
N PHE A 34 19.97 12.22 12.03
CA PHE A 34 20.16 10.91 11.41
C PHE A 34 19.42 10.89 10.07
N PRO A 35 20.11 11.19 8.95
CA PRO A 35 19.51 11.29 7.62
C PRO A 35 18.68 10.08 7.21
N GLU A 36 19.16 8.89 7.55
CA GLU A 36 18.61 7.59 7.13
C GLU A 36 17.25 7.30 7.78
N LEU A 37 16.97 7.94 8.91
CA LEU A 37 15.70 7.84 9.64
C LEU A 37 14.74 8.99 9.30
N CYS A 38 15.16 9.97 8.48
CA CYS A 38 14.41 11.20 8.28
C CYS A 38 13.31 11.09 7.21
N HIS A 39 12.04 11.19 7.62
CA HIS A 39 10.87 11.01 6.73
C HIS A 39 10.57 12.14 5.75
N GLY A 40 11.39 13.20 5.74
CA GLY A 40 11.17 14.35 4.86
C GLY A 40 9.79 15.01 5.04
N CYS A 41 9.13 14.81 6.18
CA CYS A 41 7.78 15.35 6.42
C CYS A 41 7.76 16.87 6.63
N GLY A 42 8.92 17.49 6.86
CA GLY A 42 9.08 18.93 7.10
C GLY A 42 8.49 19.42 8.42
N GLY A 43 8.04 18.53 9.31
CA GLY A 43 7.44 18.94 10.59
C GLY A 43 8.43 19.65 11.52
N CYS A 44 9.68 19.19 11.54
CA CYS A 44 10.75 19.80 12.34
C CYS A 44 11.05 21.26 11.95
N SER A 45 11.05 21.58 10.65
CA SER A 45 11.19 22.96 10.16
C SER A 45 10.02 23.84 10.60
N ARG A 46 8.79 23.35 10.42
CA ARG A 46 7.56 24.08 10.81
C ARG A 46 7.44 24.34 12.31
N LEU A 47 7.92 23.43 13.15
CA LEU A 47 7.82 23.51 14.61
C LEU A 47 8.96 24.29 15.27
N CYS A 48 10.05 24.57 14.56
CA CYS A 48 11.21 25.23 15.13
C CYS A 48 10.89 26.70 15.46
N PRO A 49 10.84 27.10 16.75
CA PRO A 49 10.50 28.47 17.12
C PRO A 49 11.56 29.48 16.67
N GLN A 50 12.83 29.06 16.63
CA GLN A 50 13.95 29.88 16.18
C GLN A 50 14.08 29.93 14.66
N GLN A 51 13.24 29.17 13.93
CA GLN A 51 13.35 28.97 12.48
C GLN A 51 14.77 28.54 12.05
N ALA A 52 15.45 27.78 12.92
CA ALA A 52 16.82 27.32 12.74
C ALA A 52 16.93 26.06 11.85
N ILE A 53 15.82 25.56 11.31
CA ILE A 53 15.80 24.33 10.51
C ILE A 53 15.29 24.64 9.12
N SER A 54 16.14 24.42 8.12
CA SER A 54 15.80 24.48 6.69
C SER A 54 15.71 23.07 6.09
N GLU A 55 15.03 22.91 4.95
CA GLU A 55 14.96 21.64 4.24
C GLU A 55 15.89 21.64 3.04
N VAL A 56 16.81 20.67 2.99
CA VAL A 56 17.70 20.44 1.85
C VAL A 56 17.36 19.14 1.12
N PRO A 57 17.50 19.08 -0.22
CA PRO A 57 17.34 17.84 -0.95
C PRO A 57 18.41 16.83 -0.56
N ARG A 58 18.04 15.55 -0.55
CA ARG A 58 18.94 14.41 -0.34
C ARG A 58 18.57 13.35 -1.36
N GLU A 59 19.56 12.85 -2.08
CA GLU A 59 19.37 11.72 -2.97
C GLU A 59 19.22 10.44 -2.14
N ILE A 60 18.14 9.70 -2.39
CA ILE A 60 17.81 8.44 -1.68
C ILE A 60 17.76 7.24 -2.62
N GLY A 61 18.01 7.45 -3.91
CA GLY A 61 17.87 6.42 -4.92
C GLY A 61 17.73 6.99 -6.33
N THR A 62 17.54 6.08 -7.27
CA THR A 62 17.40 6.35 -8.69
C THR A 62 16.05 5.86 -9.21
N ILE A 63 15.56 6.51 -10.25
CA ILE A 63 14.40 6.05 -11.03
C ILE A 63 14.92 5.64 -12.40
N GLU A 64 14.63 4.42 -12.80
CA GLU A 64 14.93 3.87 -14.11
C GLU A 64 13.65 3.77 -14.91
N MET A 65 13.66 4.21 -16.16
CA MET A 65 12.51 4.17 -17.05
C MET A 65 12.92 3.61 -18.41
N GLY A 66 12.01 2.87 -19.03
CA GLY A 66 12.21 2.27 -20.33
C GLY A 66 10.89 1.99 -21.03
N VAL A 67 10.97 1.58 -22.29
CA VAL A 67 9.81 1.24 -23.11
C VAL A 67 10.05 -0.10 -23.78
N ALA A 68 9.08 -1.00 -23.70
CA ALA A 68 9.07 -2.28 -24.39
C ALA A 68 7.80 -2.40 -25.26
N GLY A 69 7.93 -2.13 -26.55
CA GLY A 69 6.78 -2.07 -27.46
C GLY A 69 5.83 -0.94 -27.06
N THR A 70 4.63 -1.30 -26.59
CA THR A 70 3.61 -0.34 -26.10
C THR A 70 3.60 -0.22 -24.58
N ILE A 71 4.49 -0.90 -23.87
CA ILE A 71 4.54 -0.90 -22.40
C ILE A 71 5.60 0.12 -21.96
N ASP A 72 5.16 1.16 -21.27
CA ASP A 72 6.04 2.04 -20.49
C ASP A 72 6.36 1.34 -19.16
N PHE A 73 7.65 1.23 -18.83
CA PHE A 73 8.13 0.62 -17.60
C PHE A 73 8.91 1.65 -16.78
N ALA A 74 8.68 1.66 -15.47
CA ALA A 74 9.43 2.49 -14.53
C ALA A 74 9.69 1.73 -13.24
N SER A 75 10.88 1.90 -12.67
CA SER A 75 11.30 1.28 -11.42
C SER A 75 12.06 2.28 -10.56
N GLY A 76 11.89 2.19 -9.25
CA GLY A 76 12.64 2.96 -8.27
C GLY A 76 13.61 2.05 -7.51
N LEU A 77 14.89 2.40 -7.48
CA LEU A 77 15.91 1.70 -6.72
C LEU A 77 16.44 2.60 -5.60
N LEU A 78 16.36 2.15 -4.36
CA LEU A 78 16.91 2.85 -3.21
C LEU A 78 18.44 2.72 -3.13
N ASN A 79 19.10 3.74 -2.58
CA ASN A 79 20.50 3.66 -2.20
C ASN A 79 20.71 2.66 -1.04
N ILE A 80 21.90 2.06 -0.97
CA ILE A 80 22.25 1.13 0.11
C ILE A 80 22.18 1.85 1.46
N GLY A 81 21.45 1.28 2.41
CA GLY A 81 21.26 1.84 3.75
C GLY A 81 20.04 2.74 3.90
N GLU A 82 19.28 3.01 2.83
CA GLU A 82 18.02 3.74 2.91
C GLU A 82 16.90 2.84 3.44
N ALA A 83 16.31 3.21 4.57
CA ALA A 83 15.16 2.51 5.13
C ALA A 83 13.83 2.97 4.52
N MET A 84 13.85 4.01 3.66
CA MET A 84 12.68 4.80 3.35
C MET A 84 12.34 4.86 1.88
N SER A 85 11.39 4.03 1.47
CA SER A 85 10.86 4.03 0.12
C SER A 85 9.74 5.04 -0.19
N PRO A 86 8.90 5.54 0.74
CA PRO A 86 7.75 6.38 0.35
C PRO A 86 8.07 7.62 -0.49
N PRO A 87 9.13 8.42 -0.20
CA PRO A 87 9.47 9.56 -1.06
C PRO A 87 9.91 9.13 -2.47
N LEU A 88 10.59 7.98 -2.62
CA LEU A 88 10.96 7.44 -3.93
C LEU A 88 9.74 6.91 -4.69
N ILE A 89 8.83 6.20 -4.00
CA ILE A 89 7.56 5.73 -4.59
C ILE A 89 6.75 6.91 -5.11
N ARG A 90 6.67 8.01 -4.34
CA ARG A 90 6.00 9.24 -4.77
C ARG A 90 6.66 9.86 -6.00
N ALA A 91 7.98 9.97 -5.98
CA ALA A 91 8.73 10.52 -7.11
C ALA A 91 8.56 9.66 -8.38
N LEU A 92 8.57 8.33 -8.23
CA LEU A 92 8.31 7.37 -9.30
C LEU A 92 6.91 7.58 -9.90
N LYS A 93 5.87 7.62 -9.06
CA LYS A 93 4.47 7.83 -9.50
C LYS A 93 4.28 9.17 -10.20
N ASN A 94 4.92 10.23 -9.72
CA ASN A 94 4.87 11.56 -10.35
C ASN A 94 5.60 11.62 -11.70
N ALA A 95 6.54 10.71 -11.95
CA ALA A 95 7.29 10.65 -13.21
C ALA A 95 6.57 9.81 -14.29
N LEU A 96 5.55 9.03 -13.92
CA LEU A 96 4.77 8.23 -14.86
C LEU A 96 3.95 9.12 -15.80
N LYS A 97 3.89 8.74 -17.08
CA LYS A 97 3.00 9.37 -18.05
C LYS A 97 1.57 8.89 -17.83
N GLU A 98 0.59 9.74 -18.12
CA GLU A 98 -0.80 9.30 -18.18
C GLU A 98 -0.96 8.17 -19.19
N SER A 99 -1.61 7.09 -18.75
CA SER A 99 -1.86 5.87 -19.53
C SER A 99 -3.26 5.37 -19.21
N GLU A 100 -3.87 4.65 -20.15
CA GLU A 100 -5.21 4.07 -19.94
C GLU A 100 -5.22 3.05 -18.80
N LEU A 101 -4.13 2.30 -18.63
CA LEU A 101 -3.94 1.33 -17.55
C LEU A 101 -2.52 1.45 -16.98
N THR A 102 -2.42 1.59 -15.67
CA THR A 102 -1.15 1.55 -14.93
C THR A 102 -1.24 0.45 -13.88
N ILE A 103 -0.28 -0.47 -13.91
CA ILE A 103 -0.14 -1.52 -12.90
C ILE A 103 1.00 -1.12 -11.97
N ILE A 104 0.72 -1.05 -10.68
CA ILE A 104 1.71 -0.76 -9.64
C ILE A 104 1.93 -2.04 -8.83
N ASP A 105 3.13 -2.58 -8.89
CA ASP A 105 3.55 -3.65 -7.99
C ASP A 105 3.83 -3.05 -6.59
N ALA A 106 2.99 -3.40 -5.62
CA ALA A 106 3.02 -2.82 -4.29
C ALA A 106 3.73 -3.76 -3.30
N PRO A 107 4.50 -3.22 -2.32
CA PRO A 107 5.06 -4.04 -1.26
C PRO A 107 3.96 -4.69 -0.42
N PRO A 108 4.23 -5.84 0.23
CA PRO A 108 3.25 -6.50 1.08
C PRO A 108 3.02 -5.75 2.41
N GLY A 109 1.89 -6.04 3.06
CA GLY A 109 1.56 -5.56 4.41
C GLY A 109 0.71 -4.30 4.44
N THR A 110 0.86 -3.48 5.48
CA THR A 110 0.04 -2.26 5.73
C THR A 110 0.87 -1.03 6.08
N SER A 111 2.18 -1.08 5.81
CA SER A 111 3.14 -0.04 6.17
C SER A 111 3.09 1.17 5.23
N CYS A 112 3.82 2.24 5.56
CA CYS A 112 3.85 3.47 4.75
C CYS A 112 4.14 3.26 3.25
N PRO A 113 5.07 2.37 2.84
CA PRO A 113 5.30 2.04 1.44
C PRO A 113 4.05 1.51 0.73
N VAL A 114 3.25 0.68 1.40
CA VAL A 114 1.98 0.17 0.86
C VAL A 114 1.00 1.31 0.66
N ILE A 115 0.80 2.11 1.72
CA ILE A 115 -0.12 3.26 1.69
C ILE A 115 0.25 4.24 0.58
N GLU A 116 1.54 4.52 0.39
CA GLU A 116 1.98 5.43 -0.67
C GLU A 116 1.79 4.84 -2.08
N SER A 117 2.01 3.54 -2.24
CA SER A 117 1.82 2.84 -3.51
C SER A 117 0.35 2.87 -3.95
N ILE A 118 -0.58 2.61 -3.03
CA ILE A 118 -2.03 2.55 -3.32
C ILE A 118 -2.72 3.92 -3.33
N ARG A 119 -2.07 4.97 -2.81
CA ARG A 119 -2.65 6.33 -2.76
C ARG A 119 -2.99 6.80 -4.18
N TYR A 120 -4.23 7.27 -4.40
CA TYR A 120 -4.70 7.71 -5.73
C TYR A 120 -4.85 6.60 -6.79
N CYS A 121 -4.84 5.32 -6.41
CA CYS A 121 -5.24 4.25 -7.31
C CYS A 121 -6.78 4.13 -7.35
N ASP A 122 -7.34 3.83 -8.52
CA ASP A 122 -8.78 3.58 -8.68
C ASP A 122 -9.21 2.24 -8.09
N TYR A 123 -8.33 1.23 -8.20
CA TYR A 123 -8.58 -0.13 -7.75
C TYR A 123 -7.34 -0.71 -7.04
N ILE A 124 -7.59 -1.62 -6.09
CA ILE A 124 -6.55 -2.40 -5.40
C ILE A 124 -6.88 -3.87 -5.56
N VAL A 125 -5.95 -4.65 -6.10
CA VAL A 125 -6.06 -6.11 -6.17
C VAL A 125 -5.27 -6.70 -5.01
N LEU A 126 -5.98 -7.21 -4.00
CA LEU A 126 -5.35 -7.86 -2.85
C LEU A 126 -5.04 -9.31 -3.21
N VAL A 127 -3.77 -9.67 -3.14
CA VAL A 127 -3.29 -11.05 -3.28
C VAL A 127 -2.92 -11.57 -1.91
N THR A 128 -3.49 -12.70 -1.52
CA THR A 128 -3.25 -13.31 -0.21
C THR A 128 -3.19 -14.83 -0.34
N GLU A 129 -2.41 -15.46 0.52
CA GLU A 129 -2.42 -16.92 0.65
C GLU A 129 -3.70 -17.32 1.39
N PRO A 130 -4.42 -18.35 0.91
CA PRO A 130 -5.57 -18.85 1.63
C PRO A 130 -5.13 -19.50 2.95
N PRO A 131 -5.97 -19.46 4.00
CA PRO A 131 -5.70 -20.21 5.22
C PRO A 131 -5.68 -21.73 4.94
N PRO A 132 -5.14 -22.55 5.86
CA PRO A 132 -5.26 -24.01 5.79
C PRO A 132 -6.70 -24.46 5.55
N HIS A 133 -6.86 -25.61 4.89
CA HIS A 133 -8.18 -26.14 4.59
C HIS A 133 -8.85 -26.72 5.84
N GLU A 134 -9.55 -25.85 6.58
CA GLU A 134 -10.31 -26.19 7.78
C GLU A 134 -11.77 -25.68 7.66
N PRO A 135 -12.78 -26.50 8.02
CA PRO A 135 -14.18 -26.07 7.95
C PRO A 135 -14.44 -24.79 8.75
N GLY A 136 -14.97 -23.77 8.07
CA GLY A 136 -15.33 -22.48 8.68
C GLY A 136 -14.18 -21.47 8.81
N LEU A 137 -12.93 -21.87 8.58
CA LEU A 137 -11.79 -20.97 8.68
C LEU A 137 -11.75 -19.96 7.52
N LEU A 138 -11.92 -20.42 6.29
CA LEU A 138 -11.92 -19.57 5.10
C LEU A 138 -13.06 -18.53 5.08
N PRO A 139 -14.34 -18.87 5.37
CA PRO A 139 -15.43 -17.90 5.47
C PRO A 139 -15.17 -16.80 6.50
N ARG A 140 -14.70 -17.18 7.69
CA ARG A 140 -14.37 -16.23 8.75
C ARG A 140 -13.25 -15.29 8.34
N TRP A 141 -12.17 -15.86 7.80
CA TRP A 141 -11.01 -15.10 7.39
C TRP A 141 -11.33 -14.11 6.26
N LEU A 142 -12.11 -14.52 5.26
CA LEU A 142 -12.59 -13.61 4.20
C LEU A 142 -13.46 -12.48 4.77
N GLY A 143 -14.27 -12.77 5.79
CA GLY A 143 -15.09 -11.76 6.48
C GLY A 143 -14.24 -10.75 7.24
N GLU A 144 -13.16 -11.20 7.90
CA GLU A 144 -12.18 -10.33 8.57
C GLU A 144 -11.43 -9.43 7.57
N LEU A 145 -11.23 -9.88 6.33
CA LEU A 145 -10.69 -9.07 5.23
C LEU A 145 -11.72 -8.10 4.60
N GLY A 146 -12.99 -8.15 5.03
CA GLY A 146 -14.06 -7.29 4.53
C GLY A 146 -14.64 -7.74 3.19
N ALA A 147 -14.37 -8.97 2.75
CA ALA A 147 -15.03 -9.53 1.58
C ALA A 147 -16.53 -9.72 1.89
N ASN A 148 -17.38 -9.21 1.01
CA ASN A 148 -18.84 -9.30 1.15
C ASN A 148 -19.48 -10.23 0.10
N MET A 149 -18.68 -10.79 -0.82
CA MET A 149 -19.17 -11.65 -1.89
C MET A 149 -18.21 -12.76 -2.28
N VAL A 150 -18.75 -13.95 -2.54
CA VAL A 150 -18.07 -15.09 -3.16
C VAL A 150 -18.85 -15.55 -4.39
N ILE A 151 -18.17 -15.68 -5.52
CA ILE A 151 -18.70 -16.23 -6.77
C ILE A 151 -18.06 -17.62 -6.97
N ALA A 152 -18.90 -18.64 -7.10
CA ALA A 152 -18.46 -20.03 -7.25
C ALA A 152 -19.27 -20.78 -8.31
N GLY A 153 -18.63 -21.71 -9.03
CA GLY A 153 -19.34 -22.62 -9.93
C GLY A 153 -20.23 -23.62 -9.17
N GLY A 154 -19.78 -24.07 -8.00
CA GLY A 154 -20.56 -24.91 -7.10
C GLY A 154 -20.09 -24.77 -5.66
N MET A 155 -21.02 -24.88 -4.71
CA MET A 155 -20.70 -24.84 -3.28
C MET A 155 -21.72 -25.66 -2.49
N GLY A 156 -21.26 -26.51 -1.57
CA GLY A 156 -22.16 -27.26 -0.69
C GLY A 156 -22.94 -26.34 0.26
N ARG A 157 -24.18 -26.72 0.61
CA ARG A 157 -25.07 -25.92 1.48
C ARG A 157 -24.41 -25.49 2.79
N ARG A 158 -23.65 -26.39 3.42
CA ARG A 158 -22.94 -26.06 4.67
C ARG A 158 -21.89 -24.97 4.50
N ALA A 159 -21.19 -24.92 3.36
CA ALA A 159 -20.23 -23.87 3.09
C ALA A 159 -20.94 -22.54 2.81
N GLN A 160 -22.06 -22.56 2.07
CA GLN A 160 -22.89 -21.37 1.84
C GLN A 160 -23.38 -20.76 3.16
N GLU A 161 -23.85 -21.59 4.10
CA GLU A 161 -24.24 -21.15 5.45
C GLU A 161 -23.07 -20.49 6.20
N LEU A 162 -21.89 -21.11 6.18
CA LEU A 162 -20.71 -20.56 6.86
C LEU A 162 -20.29 -19.20 6.29
N PHE A 163 -20.43 -18.98 4.98
CA PHE A 163 -20.21 -17.67 4.36
C PHE A 163 -21.29 -16.66 4.75
N ALA A 164 -22.57 -17.08 4.77
CA ALA A 164 -23.67 -16.23 5.18
C ALA A 164 -23.55 -15.77 6.65
N ASP A 165 -23.12 -16.67 7.56
CA ASP A 165 -22.84 -16.36 8.97
C ASP A 165 -21.74 -15.28 9.13
N ASN A 166 -20.86 -15.16 8.13
CA ASN A 166 -19.81 -14.14 8.07
C ASN A 166 -20.19 -12.92 7.22
N HIS A 167 -21.49 -12.73 6.91
CA HIS A 167 -22.03 -11.60 6.15
C HIS A 167 -21.51 -11.54 4.70
N ILE A 168 -21.17 -12.70 4.15
CA ILE A 168 -20.67 -12.86 2.79
C ILE A 168 -21.76 -13.47 1.92
N ALA A 169 -22.21 -12.71 0.91
CA ALA A 169 -23.14 -13.22 -0.08
C ALA A 169 -22.46 -14.27 -0.96
N VAL A 170 -23.10 -15.42 -1.17
CA VAL A 170 -22.59 -16.47 -2.06
C VAL A 170 -23.45 -16.55 -3.30
N LEU A 171 -22.81 -16.42 -4.46
CA LEU A 171 -23.39 -16.67 -5.76
C LEU A 171 -22.82 -17.99 -6.28
N VAL A 172 -23.67 -19.02 -6.35
CA VAL A 172 -23.35 -20.36 -6.87
C VAL A 172 -23.87 -20.54 -8.28
N GLY A 173 -23.33 -21.52 -9.01
CA GLY A 173 -23.71 -21.79 -10.39
C GLY A 173 -23.06 -20.85 -11.40
N ALA A 174 -22.05 -20.07 -11.00
CA ALA A 174 -21.39 -19.14 -11.90
C ALA A 174 -20.71 -19.88 -13.07
N GLN A 175 -21.15 -19.60 -14.30
CA GLN A 175 -20.61 -20.22 -15.51
C GLN A 175 -19.70 -19.23 -16.24
N GLY A 176 -18.44 -19.60 -16.45
CA GLY A 176 -17.47 -18.76 -17.14
C GLY A 176 -16.17 -19.50 -17.41
N ASN A 177 -15.48 -19.09 -18.47
CA ASN A 177 -14.24 -19.76 -18.90
C ASN A 177 -13.01 -19.30 -18.09
N SER A 178 -13.13 -18.18 -17.35
CA SER A 178 -12.05 -17.64 -16.52
C SER A 178 -12.60 -16.81 -15.34
N PRO A 179 -11.85 -16.68 -14.23
CA PRO A 179 -12.22 -15.79 -13.11
C PRO A 179 -12.43 -14.33 -13.53
N GLN A 180 -11.63 -13.83 -14.47
CA GLN A 180 -11.72 -12.46 -14.98
C GLN A 180 -13.07 -12.20 -15.65
N GLN A 181 -13.52 -13.14 -16.47
CA GLN A 181 -14.81 -13.06 -17.14
C GLN A 181 -15.95 -13.09 -16.12
N LEU A 182 -15.90 -13.99 -15.13
CA LEU A 182 -16.91 -14.09 -14.07
C LEU A 182 -17.05 -12.80 -13.27
N VAL A 183 -15.93 -12.18 -12.88
CA VAL A 183 -15.93 -10.89 -12.16
C VAL A 183 -16.48 -9.76 -13.05
N THR A 184 -16.09 -9.72 -14.32
CA THR A 184 -16.56 -8.70 -15.28
C THR A 184 -18.07 -8.82 -15.50
N ASP A 185 -18.56 -10.04 -15.73
CA ASP A 185 -19.99 -10.30 -15.94
C ASP A 185 -20.78 -9.95 -14.68
N TYR A 186 -20.24 -10.22 -13.49
CA TYR A 186 -20.86 -9.82 -12.23
C TYR A 186 -20.98 -8.30 -12.09
N LEU A 187 -19.87 -7.58 -12.27
CA LEU A 187 -19.83 -6.12 -12.14
C LEU A 187 -20.70 -5.41 -13.18
N THR A 188 -20.88 -6.02 -14.36
CA THR A 188 -21.73 -5.49 -15.43
C THR A 188 -23.19 -5.95 -15.37
N GLY A 189 -23.56 -6.80 -14.40
CA GLY A 189 -24.92 -7.33 -14.24
C GLY A 189 -25.31 -8.41 -15.27
N ASN A 190 -24.35 -8.98 -15.99
CA ASN A 190 -24.55 -9.98 -17.03
C ASN A 190 -24.24 -11.42 -16.60
N LEU A 191 -23.81 -11.63 -15.35
CA LEU A 191 -23.39 -12.96 -14.89
C LEU A 191 -24.54 -13.97 -14.96
N GLN A 192 -24.33 -15.01 -15.74
CA GLN A 192 -25.25 -16.13 -15.84
C GLN A 192 -24.95 -17.17 -14.76
N THR A 193 -25.97 -17.52 -13.99
CA THR A 193 -25.92 -18.60 -13.00
C THR A 193 -26.70 -19.81 -13.50
N GLY A 194 -26.05 -20.97 -13.57
CA GLY A 194 -26.69 -22.26 -13.79
C GLY A 194 -26.98 -23.01 -12.48
N ASP A 195 -27.26 -24.31 -12.58
CA ASP A 195 -27.51 -25.17 -11.43
C ASP A 195 -26.26 -25.33 -10.55
N ASN A 196 -26.45 -25.44 -9.23
CA ASN A 196 -25.38 -25.68 -8.27
C ASN A 196 -24.82 -27.11 -8.44
N CYS A 197 -23.56 -27.24 -8.85
CA CYS A 197 -22.92 -28.55 -9.09
C CYS A 197 -22.73 -29.44 -7.83
N CYS A 198 -23.01 -28.95 -6.62
CA CYS A 198 -22.70 -29.64 -5.37
C CYS A 198 -23.90 -30.21 -4.59
N ASP A 199 -25.11 -30.26 -5.18
CA ASP A 199 -26.32 -30.78 -4.51
C ASP A 199 -26.53 -32.31 -4.68
N HIS A 200 -25.46 -33.09 -4.50
CA HIS A 200 -25.53 -34.56 -4.34
C HIS A 200 -25.12 -34.98 -2.93
#